data_AF-A0A532AZ74-F1
#
_entry.id   AF-A0A532AZ74-F1
#
_cell.length_a   1.000
_cell.length_b   1.000
_cell.length_c   1.000
_cell.angle_alpha   90.00
_cell.angle_beta   90.00
_cell.angle_gamma   90.00
#
_symmetry.space_group_name_H-M   'P 1'
#
loop_
_entity.id
_entity.type
_entity.pdbx_description
1 polymer ?
#
loop_
_entity_poly.entity_id
_entity_poly.type
_entity_poly.pdbx_seq_one_letter_code
_entity_poly.pdbx_strand_id
1 'polypeptide(L)'
;DMVYSHIKYSDKPFMGSVTAPERAEDTVEMAKIVFGDDFVENNTVLTSLINANSPMVFDETMLGALKVYSRHNQACIVTPFILAGAMSPVTVAGTLTQVLAEVLAGASFTQLIRPGAPVLFGTFASSISMQSGAPTFGTPEPSLVSYGAAQLARRLGLPFRTGGSLCASKIPDAQAAYESANTLNSTILA
;
A
#
# COMPACT_ATOMS: atom_id res chain seq x y z
N ASP A 1 7.46 -5.02 20.01
CA ASP A 1 8.53 -5.93 19.55
C ASP A 1 8.95 -5.67 18.09
N MET A 2 8.04 -5.66 17.11
CA MET A 2 8.38 -5.48 15.69
C MET A 2 9.17 -4.19 15.36
N VAL A 3 8.69 -3.02 15.81
CA VAL A 3 9.37 -1.73 15.54
C VAL A 3 10.76 -1.69 16.18
N TYR A 4 10.90 -2.19 17.42
CA TYR A 4 12.19 -2.30 18.09
C TYR A 4 13.18 -3.15 17.28
N SER A 5 12.71 -4.27 16.73
CA SER A 5 13.55 -5.15 15.90
C SER A 5 14.07 -4.42 14.64
N HIS A 6 13.26 -3.61 13.98
CA HIS A 6 13.73 -2.78 12.87
C HIS A 6 14.85 -1.83 13.28
N ILE A 7 14.69 -1.13 14.40
CA ILE A 7 15.69 -0.19 14.93
C ILE A 7 16.96 -0.90 15.40
N LYS A 8 16.82 -2.08 16.01
CA LYS A 8 17.93 -2.80 16.64
C LYS A 8 18.81 -3.52 15.63
N TYR A 9 18.21 -4.11 14.60
CA TYR A 9 18.90 -5.01 13.67
C TYR A 9 19.14 -4.40 12.29
N SER A 10 18.69 -3.16 12.04
CA SER A 10 18.86 -2.47 10.77
C SER A 10 18.98 -0.95 10.98
N ASP A 11 19.72 -0.30 10.10
CA ASP A 11 19.84 1.16 9.99
C ASP A 11 19.06 1.72 8.78
N LYS A 12 18.44 0.85 7.99
CA LYS A 12 17.55 1.22 6.87
C LYS A 12 16.21 1.77 7.38
N PRO A 13 15.51 2.58 6.56
CA PRO A 13 14.13 3.00 6.84
C PRO A 13 13.20 1.81 7.09
N PHE A 14 12.18 2.02 7.92
CA PHE A 14 11.24 0.98 8.32
C PHE A 14 9.78 1.45 8.28
N MET A 15 8.86 0.51 8.42
CA MET A 15 7.43 0.78 8.38
C MET A 15 6.81 0.84 9.77
N GLY A 16 5.73 1.61 9.90
CA GLY A 16 4.95 1.72 11.13
C GLY A 16 3.85 0.67 11.26
N SER A 17 3.40 0.44 12.51
CA SER A 17 2.25 -0.43 12.77
C SER A 17 0.94 0.24 12.38
N VAL A 18 0.03 -0.51 11.75
CA VAL A 18 -1.30 -0.03 11.33
C VAL A 18 -2.43 -0.85 11.92
N THR A 19 -2.11 -1.76 12.86
CA THR A 19 -3.05 -2.80 13.34
C THR A 19 -4.03 -2.29 14.40
N ALA A 20 -3.77 -1.12 14.97
CA ALA A 20 -4.67 -0.37 15.84
C ALA A 20 -4.18 1.10 15.91
N PRO A 21 -5.04 2.09 16.16
CA PRO A 21 -4.65 3.50 16.23
C PRO A 21 -3.57 3.76 17.29
N GLU A 22 -3.74 3.20 18.49
CA GLU A 22 -2.80 3.33 19.60
C GLU A 22 -1.42 2.73 19.26
N ARG A 23 -1.37 1.71 18.39
CA ARG A 23 -0.09 1.12 17.93
C ARG A 23 0.61 2.00 16.91
N ALA A 24 -0.13 2.82 16.17
CA ALA A 24 0.45 3.86 15.33
C ALA A 24 1.05 4.98 16.20
N GLU A 25 0.37 5.35 17.29
CA GLU A 25 0.89 6.32 18.28
C GLU A 25 2.18 5.78 18.92
N ASP A 26 2.18 4.54 19.40
CA ASP A 26 3.38 3.87 19.93
C ASP A 26 4.54 3.89 18.92
N THR A 27 4.24 3.68 17.63
CA THR A 27 5.26 3.72 16.57
C THR A 27 5.85 5.12 16.43
N VAL A 28 5.02 6.16 16.45
CA VAL A 28 5.49 7.55 16.40
C VAL A 28 6.35 7.88 17.62
N GLU A 29 5.92 7.51 18.83
CA GLU A 29 6.68 7.74 20.06
C GLU A 29 8.05 7.03 20.02
N MET A 30 8.08 5.79 19.53
CA MET A 30 9.35 5.08 19.31
C MET A 30 10.25 5.79 18.29
N ALA A 31 9.67 6.31 17.20
CA ALA A 31 10.43 7.10 16.23
C ALA A 31 10.98 8.40 16.84
N LYS A 32 10.22 9.06 17.72
CA LYS A 32 10.66 10.26 18.44
C LYS A 32 11.83 9.98 19.39
N ILE A 33 11.85 8.82 20.04
CA ILE A 33 13.00 8.39 20.85
C ILE A 33 14.27 8.23 19.98
N VAL A 34 14.13 7.70 18.76
CA VAL A 34 15.27 7.42 17.86
C VAL A 34 15.78 8.67 17.17
N PHE A 35 14.89 9.51 16.63
CA PHE A 35 15.23 10.62 15.75
C PHE A 35 15.09 12.00 16.41
N GLY A 36 14.43 12.10 17.56
CA GLY A 36 14.05 13.36 18.21
C GLY A 36 12.67 13.84 17.76
N ASP A 37 11.92 14.46 18.70
CA ASP A 37 10.53 14.89 18.49
C ASP A 37 10.39 15.85 17.29
N ASP A 38 11.10 16.98 17.33
CA ASP A 38 11.08 18.00 16.27
C ASP A 38 11.47 17.42 14.90
N PHE A 39 12.38 16.45 14.87
CA PHE A 39 12.80 15.83 13.62
C PHE A 39 11.66 15.01 13.01
N VAL A 40 10.97 14.20 13.80
CA VAL A 40 9.83 13.38 13.35
C VAL A 40 8.68 14.26 12.87
N GLU A 41 8.38 15.36 13.56
CA GLU A 41 7.28 16.25 13.15
C GLU A 41 7.53 16.98 11.83
N ASN A 42 8.79 17.09 11.41
CA ASN A 42 9.22 17.82 10.21
C ASN A 42 9.81 16.92 9.11
N ASN A 43 10.04 15.64 9.38
CA ASN A 43 10.61 14.69 8.43
C ASN A 43 9.87 13.36 8.46
N THR A 44 9.68 12.79 7.28
CA THR A 44 9.12 11.45 7.12
C THR A 44 10.18 10.40 7.43
N VAL A 45 10.03 9.70 8.57
CA VAL A 45 10.91 8.59 8.95
C VAL A 45 10.19 7.23 8.92
N LEU A 46 8.85 7.26 8.82
CA LEU A 46 8.00 6.09 8.71
C LEU A 46 7.20 6.12 7.41
N THR A 47 6.99 4.92 6.86
CA THR A 47 5.95 4.65 5.85
C THR A 47 4.99 3.59 6.38
N SER A 48 3.71 3.70 6.10
CA SER A 48 2.69 2.83 6.70
C SER A 48 1.64 2.43 5.67
N LEU A 49 1.24 1.16 5.68
CA LEU A 49 0.28 0.62 4.72
C LEU A 49 -1.15 0.88 5.18
N ILE A 50 -1.87 1.77 4.51
CA ILE A 50 -3.28 2.05 4.82
C ILE A 50 -4.15 1.41 3.75
N ASN A 51 -4.84 0.33 4.09
CA ASN A 51 -5.68 -0.36 3.13
C ASN A 51 -7.08 0.26 3.03
N ALA A 52 -7.61 0.32 1.81
CA ALA A 52 -9.05 0.33 1.64
C ALA A 52 -9.55 -1.12 1.77
N ASN A 53 -10.66 -1.31 2.47
CA ASN A 53 -11.43 -2.54 2.44
C ASN A 53 -12.27 -2.55 1.16
N SER A 54 -11.61 -2.80 0.03
CA SER A 54 -12.25 -2.75 -1.28
C SER A 54 -13.39 -3.79 -1.37
N PRO A 55 -14.57 -3.42 -1.92
CA PRO A 55 -14.84 -2.20 -2.68
C PRO A 55 -15.30 -0.99 -1.83
N MET A 56 -14.60 0.14 -2.01
CA MET A 56 -15.03 1.50 -1.63
C MET A 56 -15.31 1.74 -0.13
N VAL A 57 -14.63 1.01 0.77
CA VAL A 57 -14.74 1.22 2.22
C VAL A 57 -13.37 1.49 2.84
N PHE A 58 -13.30 2.40 3.81
CA PHE A 58 -12.18 2.53 4.73
C PHE A 58 -12.69 2.26 6.14
N ASP A 59 -12.14 1.25 6.80
CA ASP A 59 -12.54 0.86 8.15
C ASP A 59 -11.90 1.75 9.23
N GLU A 60 -12.44 1.67 10.43
CA GLU A 60 -12.01 2.46 11.59
C GLU A 60 -10.53 2.25 11.95
N THR A 61 -10.02 1.03 11.81
CA THR A 61 -8.63 0.70 12.17
C THR A 61 -7.67 1.41 11.23
N MET A 62 -7.91 1.28 9.92
CA MET A 62 -7.10 1.92 8.88
C MET A 62 -7.19 3.45 8.95
N LEU A 63 -8.39 4.01 9.14
CA LEU A 63 -8.57 5.45 9.29
C LEU A 63 -7.95 5.99 10.57
N GLY A 64 -7.98 5.22 11.66
CA GLY A 64 -7.34 5.59 12.92
C GLY A 64 -5.82 5.71 12.77
N ALA A 65 -5.17 4.70 12.21
CA ALA A 65 -3.73 4.75 11.92
C ALA A 65 -3.37 5.88 10.93
N LEU A 66 -4.16 6.06 9.86
CA LEU A 66 -3.98 7.15 8.90
C LEU A 66 -4.02 8.52 9.56
N LYS A 67 -4.99 8.76 10.47
CA LYS A 67 -5.09 10.01 11.23
C LYS A 67 -3.84 10.28 12.06
N VAL A 68 -3.31 9.27 12.74
CA VAL A 68 -2.08 9.41 13.54
C VAL A 68 -0.91 9.77 12.65
N TYR A 69 -0.59 8.96 11.64
CA TYR A 69 0.56 9.21 10.77
C TYR A 69 0.49 10.54 10.03
N SER A 70 -0.70 10.92 9.55
CA SER A 70 -0.88 12.20 8.85
C SER A 70 -0.64 13.40 9.76
N ARG A 71 -1.07 13.36 11.03
CA ARG A 71 -0.79 14.44 12.00
C ARG A 71 0.70 14.64 12.23
N HIS A 72 1.46 13.54 12.25
CA HIS A 72 2.88 13.53 12.58
C HIS A 72 3.82 13.55 11.36
N ASN A 73 3.37 13.97 10.17
CA ASN A 73 4.18 14.05 8.94
C ASN A 73 4.74 12.71 8.43
N GLN A 74 4.08 11.60 8.77
CA GLN A 74 4.52 10.26 8.39
C GLN A 74 3.72 9.73 7.19
N ALA A 75 4.37 8.96 6.33
CA ALA A 75 3.83 8.62 5.02
C ALA A 75 2.78 7.52 5.07
N CYS A 76 1.62 7.78 4.47
CA CYS A 76 0.56 6.80 4.28
C CYS A 76 0.56 6.26 2.85
N ILE A 77 0.66 4.93 2.68
CA ILE A 77 0.50 4.25 1.40
C ILE A 77 -0.97 3.82 1.28
N VAL A 78 -1.81 4.67 0.70
CA VAL A 78 -3.24 4.41 0.53
C VAL A 78 -3.42 3.35 -0.54
N THR A 79 -3.81 2.14 -0.14
CA THR A 79 -3.75 0.94 -0.99
C THR A 79 -5.11 0.23 -1.06
N PRO A 80 -5.84 0.38 -2.17
CA PRO A 80 -6.88 -0.57 -2.56
C PRO A 80 -6.35 -2.00 -2.54
N PHE A 81 -7.09 -2.90 -1.90
CA PHE A 81 -6.76 -4.32 -1.83
C PHE A 81 -7.74 -5.11 -2.69
N ILE A 82 -7.32 -5.48 -3.90
CA ILE A 82 -8.23 -5.95 -4.93
C ILE A 82 -7.83 -7.32 -5.45
N LEU A 83 -8.81 -8.22 -5.44
CA LEU A 83 -8.89 -9.41 -6.29
C LEU A 83 -9.92 -9.12 -7.40
N ALA A 84 -9.46 -8.89 -8.62
CA ALA A 84 -10.34 -8.54 -9.74
C ALA A 84 -11.34 -9.66 -10.04
N GLY A 85 -12.63 -9.30 -10.13
CA GLY A 85 -13.75 -10.25 -10.22
C GLY A 85 -14.39 -10.61 -8.87
N ALA A 86 -13.80 -10.20 -7.74
CA ALA A 86 -14.37 -10.36 -6.41
C ALA A 86 -14.52 -9.03 -5.67
N MET A 87 -13.44 -8.24 -5.59
CA MET A 87 -13.39 -6.95 -4.86
C MET A 87 -13.44 -5.74 -5.80
N SER A 88 -13.40 -5.97 -7.11
CA SER A 88 -13.55 -4.99 -8.18
C SER A 88 -14.13 -5.65 -9.43
N PRO A 89 -14.56 -4.88 -10.46
CA PRO A 89 -14.95 -5.45 -11.74
C PRO A 89 -13.85 -6.34 -12.34
N VAL A 90 -14.24 -7.41 -13.03
CA VAL A 90 -13.29 -8.34 -13.69
C VAL A 90 -12.45 -7.67 -14.79
N THR A 91 -12.87 -6.51 -15.29
CA THR A 91 -12.18 -5.78 -16.36
C THR A 91 -11.09 -4.86 -15.80
N VAL A 92 -9.99 -4.72 -16.54
CA VAL A 92 -8.86 -3.84 -16.21
C VAL A 92 -9.33 -2.39 -16.02
N ALA A 93 -10.11 -1.86 -16.95
CA ALA A 93 -10.59 -0.48 -16.89
C ALA A 93 -11.54 -0.23 -15.70
N GLY A 94 -12.43 -1.19 -15.40
CA GLY A 94 -13.31 -1.11 -14.24
C GLY A 94 -12.54 -1.13 -12.93
N THR A 95 -11.56 -2.02 -12.82
CA THR A 95 -10.65 -2.08 -11.67
C THR A 95 -9.85 -0.78 -11.50
N LEU A 96 -9.23 -0.26 -12.57
CA LEU A 96 -8.49 1.01 -12.53
C LEU A 96 -9.36 2.19 -12.08
N THR A 97 -10.61 2.23 -12.53
CA THR A 97 -11.56 3.28 -12.15
C THR A 97 -11.84 3.23 -10.65
N GLN A 98 -12.07 2.02 -10.10
CA GLN A 98 -12.30 1.84 -8.67
C GLN A 98 -11.04 2.15 -7.84
N VAL A 99 -9.86 1.67 -8.27
CA VAL A 99 -8.57 1.97 -7.65
C VAL A 99 -8.38 3.48 -7.53
N LEU A 100 -8.62 4.21 -8.62
CA LEU A 100 -8.46 5.67 -8.64
C LEU A 100 -9.41 6.34 -7.65
N ALA A 101 -10.67 5.92 -7.59
CA ALA A 101 -11.66 6.47 -6.67
C ALA A 101 -11.26 6.25 -5.20
N GLU A 102 -10.86 5.02 -4.84
CA GLU A 102 -10.46 4.66 -3.48
C GLU A 102 -9.19 5.40 -3.05
N VAL A 103 -8.18 5.49 -3.93
CA VAL A 103 -6.95 6.25 -3.63
C VAL A 103 -7.24 7.74 -3.48
N LEU A 104 -8.03 8.34 -4.38
CA LEU A 104 -8.37 9.76 -4.27
C LEU A 104 -9.09 10.07 -2.96
N ALA A 105 -10.02 9.20 -2.53
CA ALA A 105 -10.72 9.38 -1.26
C ALA A 105 -9.75 9.31 -0.07
N GLY A 106 -8.95 8.24 0.04
CA GLY A 106 -8.03 8.07 1.16
C GLY A 106 -6.90 9.10 1.17
N ALA A 107 -6.33 9.43 0.01
CA ALA A 107 -5.25 10.39 -0.09
C ALA A 107 -5.73 11.83 0.17
N SER A 108 -6.92 12.20 -0.31
CA SER A 108 -7.51 13.51 0.03
C SER A 108 -7.76 13.61 1.53
N PHE A 109 -8.19 12.52 2.17
CA PHE A 109 -8.41 12.49 3.61
C PHE A 109 -7.13 12.77 4.42
N THR A 110 -5.95 12.30 3.98
CA THR A 110 -4.68 12.67 4.65
C THR A 110 -4.45 14.19 4.60
N GLN A 111 -4.75 14.83 3.47
CA GLN A 111 -4.57 16.27 3.30
C GLN A 111 -5.57 17.10 4.10
N LEU A 112 -6.77 16.58 4.37
CA LEU A 112 -7.74 17.20 5.27
C LEU A 112 -7.27 17.21 6.72
N ILE A 113 -6.45 16.21 7.11
CA ILE A 113 -5.88 16.12 8.46
C ILE A 113 -4.70 17.07 8.62
N ARG A 114 -3.76 17.03 7.66
CA ARG A 114 -2.59 17.90 7.63
C ARG A 114 -2.22 18.17 6.17
N PRO A 115 -2.44 19.39 5.65
CA PRO A 115 -1.98 19.76 4.32
C PRO A 115 -0.47 19.55 4.18
N GLY A 116 -0.06 18.84 3.13
CA GLY A 116 1.33 18.47 2.89
C GLY A 116 1.77 17.16 3.54
N ALA A 117 0.88 16.44 4.25
CA ALA A 117 1.20 15.12 4.77
C ALA A 117 1.59 14.18 3.61
N PRO A 118 2.73 13.47 3.72
CA PRO A 118 3.22 12.60 2.64
C PRO A 118 2.26 11.43 2.42
N VAL A 119 1.89 11.20 1.16
CA VAL A 119 0.96 10.14 0.79
C VAL A 119 1.35 9.52 -0.54
N LEU A 120 1.20 8.20 -0.62
CA LEU A 120 1.52 7.41 -1.81
C LEU A 120 0.24 6.80 -2.39
N PHE A 121 0.18 6.75 -3.71
CA PHE A 121 -0.80 5.98 -4.46
C PHE A 121 -0.38 4.50 -4.38
N GLY A 122 -1.09 3.72 -3.58
CA GLY A 122 -0.92 2.27 -3.50
C GLY A 122 -1.86 1.52 -4.45
N THR A 123 -1.46 0.34 -4.88
CA THR A 123 -2.35 -0.63 -5.54
C THR A 123 -1.86 -2.04 -5.28
N PHE A 124 -2.63 -2.81 -4.52
CA PHE A 124 -2.55 -4.26 -4.56
C PHE A 124 -3.67 -4.77 -5.47
N ALA A 125 -3.28 -5.30 -6.63
CA ALA A 125 -4.21 -5.90 -7.57
C ALA A 125 -3.72 -7.30 -7.92
N SER A 126 -4.61 -8.27 -7.82
CA SER A 126 -4.42 -9.61 -8.39
C SER A 126 -5.70 -10.05 -9.11
N SER A 127 -5.66 -11.22 -9.74
CA SER A 127 -6.83 -11.84 -10.37
C SER A 127 -7.36 -12.98 -9.50
N ILE A 128 -8.48 -13.59 -9.92
CA ILE A 128 -8.99 -14.84 -9.36
C ILE A 128 -9.04 -15.92 -10.43
N SER A 129 -8.87 -17.18 -10.01
CA SER A 129 -9.26 -18.32 -10.84
C SER A 129 -10.77 -18.41 -10.94
N MET A 130 -11.34 -18.34 -12.15
CA MET A 130 -12.78 -18.50 -12.36
C MET A 130 -13.29 -19.91 -12.01
N GLN A 131 -12.39 -20.90 -11.94
CA GLN A 131 -12.75 -22.26 -11.57
C GLN A 131 -12.84 -22.46 -10.06
N SER A 132 -11.88 -21.91 -9.29
CA SER A 132 -11.76 -22.17 -7.85
C SER A 132 -12.07 -20.97 -6.96
N GLY A 133 -12.17 -19.77 -7.52
CA GLY A 133 -12.27 -18.51 -6.77
C GLY A 133 -10.98 -18.10 -6.06
N ALA A 134 -9.90 -18.88 -6.18
CA ALA A 134 -8.64 -18.62 -5.47
C ALA A 134 -7.89 -17.42 -6.08
N PRO A 135 -7.14 -16.64 -5.27
CA PRO A 135 -6.24 -15.61 -5.76
C PRO A 135 -5.20 -16.17 -6.73
N THR A 136 -4.95 -15.45 -7.82
CA THR A 136 -3.94 -15.79 -8.83
C THR A 136 -2.99 -14.62 -9.05
N PHE A 137 -1.72 -14.94 -9.32
CA PHE A 137 -0.64 -13.97 -9.53
C PHE A 137 0.10 -14.27 -10.82
N GLY A 138 0.91 -13.31 -11.28
CA GLY A 138 1.71 -13.46 -12.50
C GLY A 138 0.90 -13.50 -13.80
N THR A 139 -0.42 -13.28 -13.76
CA THR A 139 -1.28 -13.23 -14.94
C THR A 139 -1.23 -11.84 -15.60
N PRO A 140 -1.68 -11.69 -16.86
CA PRO A 140 -1.58 -10.43 -17.59
C PRO A 140 -2.42 -9.28 -17.01
N GLU A 141 -3.59 -9.58 -16.47
CA GLU A 141 -4.57 -8.55 -16.05
C GLU A 141 -4.06 -7.68 -14.90
N PRO A 142 -3.50 -8.24 -13.81
CA PRO A 142 -2.87 -7.44 -12.76
C PRO A 142 -1.73 -6.57 -13.27
N SER A 143 -0.90 -7.06 -14.21
CA SER A 143 0.16 -6.24 -14.80
C SER A 143 -0.39 -5.04 -15.58
N LEU A 144 -1.46 -5.24 -16.36
CA LEU A 144 -2.13 -4.13 -17.07
C LEU A 144 -2.73 -3.10 -16.09
N VAL A 145 -3.31 -3.56 -14.98
CA VAL A 145 -3.77 -2.68 -13.90
C VAL A 145 -2.60 -1.91 -13.29
N SER A 146 -1.47 -2.58 -12.98
CA SER A 146 -0.29 -1.90 -12.43
C SER A 146 0.28 -0.83 -13.37
N TYR A 147 0.40 -1.13 -14.67
CA TYR A 147 0.85 -0.15 -15.67
C TYR A 147 -0.09 1.06 -15.77
N GLY A 148 -1.40 0.81 -15.81
CA GLY A 148 -2.40 1.89 -15.85
C GLY A 148 -2.39 2.73 -14.57
N ALA A 149 -2.31 2.09 -13.40
CA ALA A 149 -2.30 2.77 -12.11
C ALA A 149 -1.04 3.62 -11.94
N ALA A 150 0.12 3.17 -12.44
CA ALA A 150 1.35 3.97 -12.44
C ALA A 150 1.20 5.27 -13.24
N GLN A 151 0.56 5.20 -14.42
CA GLN A 151 0.28 6.38 -15.23
C GLN A 151 -0.69 7.34 -14.51
N LEU A 152 -1.72 6.81 -13.84
CA LEU A 152 -2.66 7.62 -13.06
C LEU A 152 -1.97 8.29 -11.86
N ALA A 153 -1.13 7.56 -11.12
CA ALA A 153 -0.37 8.09 -10.00
C ALA A 153 0.55 9.25 -10.43
N ARG A 154 1.27 9.09 -11.56
CA ARG A 154 2.09 10.16 -12.15
C ARG A 154 1.27 11.40 -12.52
N ARG A 155 0.07 11.20 -13.10
CA ARG A 155 -0.83 12.32 -13.45
C ARG A 155 -1.39 13.04 -12.22
N LEU A 156 -1.55 12.33 -11.10
CA LEU A 156 -1.93 12.91 -9.81
C LEU A 156 -0.75 13.56 -9.07
N GLY A 157 0.48 13.34 -9.51
CA GLY A 157 1.68 13.84 -8.84
C GLY A 157 1.99 13.12 -7.52
N LEU A 158 1.52 11.88 -7.34
CA LEU A 158 1.78 11.07 -6.15
C LEU A 158 2.83 9.99 -6.44
N PRO A 159 3.75 9.68 -5.51
CA PRO A 159 4.59 8.50 -5.61
C PRO A 159 3.73 7.23 -5.64
N PHE A 160 4.18 6.21 -6.35
CA PHE A 160 3.39 5.02 -6.66
C PHE A 160 3.97 3.75 -6.04
N ARG A 161 3.10 2.90 -5.49
CA ARG A 161 3.44 1.58 -4.94
C ARG A 161 2.53 0.51 -5.53
N THR A 162 3.11 -0.51 -6.17
CA THR A 162 2.41 -1.73 -6.61
C THR A 162 3.37 -2.92 -6.76
N GLY A 163 2.84 -4.09 -7.07
CA GLY A 163 3.61 -5.26 -7.51
C GLY A 163 4.57 -5.83 -6.48
N GLY A 164 5.79 -6.16 -6.91
CA GLY A 164 6.78 -6.96 -6.17
C GLY A 164 6.92 -8.38 -6.72
N SER A 165 7.51 -9.28 -5.94
CA SER A 165 7.66 -10.71 -6.27
C SER A 165 6.48 -11.52 -5.72
N LEU A 166 5.33 -11.46 -6.38
CA LEU A 166 4.08 -12.07 -5.89
C LEU A 166 3.83 -13.41 -6.59
N CYS A 167 3.46 -14.43 -5.82
CA CYS A 167 3.10 -15.74 -6.37
C CYS A 167 2.05 -16.45 -5.48
N ALA A 168 1.34 -17.41 -6.07
CA ALA A 168 0.39 -18.30 -5.42
C ALA A 168 0.95 -19.71 -5.19
N SER A 169 2.19 -19.99 -5.62
CA SER A 169 2.82 -21.29 -5.36
C SER A 169 3.01 -21.52 -3.85
N LYS A 170 2.95 -22.78 -3.43
CA LYS A 170 3.11 -23.18 -2.03
C LYS A 170 4.56 -23.51 -1.68
N ILE A 171 5.42 -23.57 -2.70
CA ILE A 171 6.85 -23.90 -2.59
C ILE A 171 7.64 -23.01 -3.55
N PRO A 172 8.94 -22.81 -3.34
CA PRO A 172 9.79 -22.00 -4.24
C PRO A 172 10.16 -22.80 -5.50
N ASP A 173 9.15 -23.16 -6.30
CA ASP A 173 9.29 -23.88 -7.56
C ASP A 173 9.26 -22.96 -8.78
N ALA A 174 9.20 -23.54 -9.97
CA ALA A 174 9.13 -22.79 -11.21
C ALA A 174 7.86 -21.91 -11.30
N GLN A 175 6.74 -22.32 -10.70
CA GLN A 175 5.54 -21.48 -10.63
C GLN A 175 5.83 -20.23 -9.78
N ALA A 176 6.41 -20.39 -8.59
CA ALA A 176 6.80 -19.25 -7.75
C ALA A 176 7.71 -18.28 -8.52
N ALA A 177 8.70 -18.82 -9.23
CA ALA A 177 9.64 -18.02 -10.00
C ALA A 177 8.96 -17.25 -11.14
N TYR A 178 8.13 -17.92 -11.94
CA TYR A 178 7.51 -17.31 -13.13
C TYR A 178 6.50 -16.22 -12.73
N GLU A 179 5.65 -16.50 -11.75
CA GLU A 179 4.67 -15.52 -11.25
C GLU A 179 5.37 -14.31 -10.63
N SER A 180 6.35 -14.54 -9.77
CA SER A 180 7.14 -13.47 -9.14
C SER A 180 7.89 -12.63 -10.16
N ALA A 181 8.50 -13.26 -11.18
CA ALA A 181 9.24 -12.56 -12.22
C ALA A 181 8.31 -11.69 -13.07
N ASN A 182 7.14 -12.20 -13.44
CA ASN A 182 6.15 -11.42 -14.20
C ASN A 182 5.71 -10.17 -13.41
N THR A 183 5.39 -10.33 -12.13
CA THR A 183 4.95 -9.19 -11.31
C THR A 183 6.10 -8.22 -11.05
N LEU A 184 7.31 -8.71 -10.79
CA LEU A 184 8.48 -7.85 -10.53
C LEU A 184 8.90 -7.07 -11.78
N ASN A 185 8.95 -7.72 -12.95
CA ASN A 185 9.25 -7.04 -14.21
C ASN A 185 8.23 -5.94 -14.51
N SER A 186 6.93 -6.21 -14.29
CA SER A 186 5.91 -5.17 -14.44
C SER A 186 6.07 -4.02 -13.44
N THR A 187 6.58 -4.29 -12.24
CA THR A 187 6.84 -3.26 -11.22
C THR A 187 7.98 -2.33 -11.66
N ILE A 188 9.03 -2.88 -12.26
CA ILE A 188 10.20 -2.11 -12.71
C ILE A 188 9.88 -1.25 -13.93
N LEU A 189 9.05 -1.76 -14.84
CA LEU A 189 8.75 -1.09 -16.12
C LEU A 189 7.59 -0.07 -16.05
N ALA A 190 6.87 0.00 -14.93
CA ALA A 190 5.61 0.75 -14.83
C ALA A 190 5.73 2.26 -14.63
#